data_AF-A0A8T4WLL8-F1
#
_entry.id   AF-A0A8T4WLL8-F1
#
_cell.length_a   1.000
_cell.length_b   1.000
_cell.length_c   1.000
_cell.angle_alpha   90.00
_cell.angle_beta   90.00
_cell.angle_gamma   90.00
#
_symmetry.space_group_name_H-M   'P 1'
#
loop_
_entity.id
_entity.type
_entity.pdbx_description
1 polymer ?
#
loop_
_entity_poly.entity_id
_entity_poly.type
_entity_poly.pdbx_seq_one_letter_code
_entity_poly.pdbx_strand_id
1 'polypeptide(L)'
;MPAKRDIHGVWLLERETGRYLVARAYSDIEIDMDLIAPFLSATHTFIDRASTEELQTIDTEGNRYVWVANDYLLFVMVVAKSTRISHMRFLLKYALDEFQRRMKEKGKDVATVLSNWHGTPRDFDEFGSFLDELVSQYEQSDERLVTGKAMDCLSVYSHLYHSILQAEQDKKKRKNILERIIREIKPMRESSSVLDEMKIDKSGIDVFCLDVDNIGYRTLRKALEEILQVVANTTREMVGEERFKQMIFDHAMPYVKRDLDRLETYAIVDDVIRHLF
;
A
#
# COMPACT_ATOMS: atom_id res chain seq x y z
N MET A 1 2.22 -20.27 -19.02
CA MET A 1 1.21 -19.26 -18.68
C MET A 1 1.95 -17.96 -18.45
N PRO A 2 1.59 -16.84 -19.08
CA PRO A 2 2.23 -15.56 -18.80
C PRO A 2 1.97 -15.18 -17.33
N ALA A 3 2.99 -14.65 -16.66
CA ALA A 3 2.89 -14.20 -15.28
C ALA A 3 1.77 -13.15 -15.17
N LYS A 4 0.89 -13.31 -14.17
CA LYS A 4 -0.20 -12.36 -13.92
C LYS A 4 0.43 -11.03 -13.49
N ARG A 5 0.31 -10.00 -14.34
CA ARG A 5 0.78 -8.64 -14.06
C ARG A 5 -0.28 -7.82 -13.37
N ASP A 6 0.15 -6.98 -12.44
CA ASP A 6 -0.73 -6.08 -11.70
C ASP A 6 -0.91 -4.74 -12.44
N ILE A 7 0.11 -4.28 -13.16
CA ILE A 7 0.06 -3.10 -14.03
C ILE A 7 -0.10 -3.55 -15.48
N HIS A 8 -1.19 -3.10 -16.11
CA HIS A 8 -1.51 -3.44 -17.49
C HIS A 8 -1.09 -2.38 -18.50
N GLY A 9 -1.08 -1.12 -18.11
CA GLY A 9 -0.67 -0.02 -18.97
C GLY A 9 -0.53 1.31 -18.23
N VAL A 10 0.26 2.21 -18.80
CA VAL A 10 0.60 3.53 -18.26
C VAL A 10 0.60 4.57 -19.40
N TRP A 11 -0.04 5.72 -19.17
CA TRP A 11 -0.17 6.81 -20.14
C TRP A 11 0.10 8.16 -19.49
N LEU A 12 1.08 8.90 -20.01
CA LEU A 12 1.29 10.31 -19.69
C LEU A 12 0.71 11.16 -20.82
N LEU A 13 -0.27 11.99 -20.51
CA LEU A 13 -1.02 12.80 -21.45
C LEU A 13 -0.80 14.30 -21.17
N GLU A 14 -0.78 15.11 -22.22
CA GLU A 14 -1.00 16.55 -22.13
C GLU A 14 -2.47 16.81 -21.79
N ARG A 15 -2.72 17.57 -20.72
CA ARG A 15 -4.08 17.78 -20.19
C ARG A 15 -4.96 18.59 -21.14
N GLU A 16 -4.41 19.58 -21.84
CA GLU A 16 -5.19 20.46 -22.71
C GLU A 16 -5.65 19.78 -24.01
N THR A 17 -4.76 19.06 -24.67
CA THR A 17 -5.04 18.45 -25.98
C THR A 17 -5.43 16.98 -25.90
N GLY A 18 -5.16 16.31 -24.77
CA GLY A 18 -5.32 14.87 -24.62
C GLY A 18 -4.29 14.03 -25.39
N ARG A 19 -3.27 14.65 -26.00
CA ARG A 19 -2.20 13.92 -26.70
C ARG A 19 -1.34 13.17 -25.72
N TYR A 20 -0.98 11.93 -26.05
CA TYR A 20 -0.04 11.18 -25.22
C TYR A 20 1.40 11.61 -25.50
N LEU A 21 2.13 11.89 -24.43
CA LEU A 21 3.57 12.13 -24.43
C LEU A 21 4.30 10.79 -24.36
N VAL A 22 3.82 9.90 -23.51
CA VAL A 22 4.31 8.53 -23.37
C VAL A 22 3.13 7.59 -23.18
N ALA A 23 3.19 6.45 -23.85
CA ALA A 23 2.22 5.40 -23.68
C ALA A 23 2.91 4.03 -23.69
N ARG A 24 2.58 3.19 -22.70
CA ARG A 24 3.16 1.86 -22.52
C ARG A 24 2.05 0.86 -22.17
N ALA A 25 1.96 -0.21 -22.94
CA ALA A 25 1.09 -1.34 -22.67
C ALA A 25 1.97 -2.53 -22.23
N TYR A 26 1.66 -3.12 -21.09
CA TYR A 26 2.45 -4.19 -20.46
C TYR A 26 1.73 -5.53 -20.44
N SER A 27 0.44 -5.53 -20.76
CA SER A 27 -0.40 -6.73 -20.92
C SER A 27 -0.99 -6.74 -22.32
N ASP A 28 -1.53 -7.88 -22.75
CA ASP A 28 -2.24 -8.06 -24.04
C ASP A 28 -3.61 -7.36 -24.06
N ILE A 29 -3.67 -6.16 -23.49
CA ILE A 29 -4.80 -5.29 -23.63
C ILE A 29 -4.73 -4.73 -25.05
N GLU A 30 -5.55 -5.27 -25.95
CA GLU A 30 -5.82 -4.71 -27.27
C GLU A 30 -6.65 -3.42 -27.13
N ILE A 31 -6.03 -2.37 -26.59
CA ILE A 31 -6.60 -1.04 -26.59
C ILE A 31 -5.95 -0.24 -27.70
N ASP A 32 -6.80 0.28 -28.58
CA ASP A 32 -6.40 1.29 -29.54
C ASP A 32 -5.94 2.54 -28.79
N MET A 33 -4.64 2.82 -28.92
CA MET A 33 -3.96 3.88 -28.21
C MET A 33 -4.44 5.27 -28.65
N ASP A 34 -4.93 5.37 -29.89
CA ASP A 34 -5.50 6.59 -30.44
C ASP A 34 -6.93 6.84 -29.91
N LEU A 35 -7.59 5.82 -29.37
CA LEU A 35 -8.92 5.92 -28.76
C LEU A 35 -8.86 6.21 -27.25
N ILE A 36 -7.92 5.57 -26.54
CA ILE A 36 -7.90 5.64 -25.06
C ILE A 36 -7.45 7.01 -24.54
N ALA A 37 -6.46 7.64 -25.15
CA ALA A 37 -5.93 8.92 -24.68
C ALA A 37 -7.01 10.04 -24.74
N PRO A 38 -7.74 10.24 -25.85
CA PRO A 38 -8.86 11.17 -25.89
C PRO A 38 -9.98 10.82 -24.91
N PHE A 39 -10.31 9.54 -24.74
CA PHE A 39 -11.31 9.10 -23.79
C PHE A 39 -10.93 9.46 -22.34
N LEU A 40 -9.73 9.10 -21.91
CA LEU A 40 -9.24 9.37 -20.55
C LEU A 40 -9.18 10.87 -20.26
N SER A 41 -8.73 11.67 -21.23
CA SER A 41 -8.67 13.12 -21.10
C SER A 41 -10.07 13.75 -21.03
N ALA A 42 -11.00 13.31 -21.89
CA ALA A 42 -12.39 13.77 -21.87
C ALA A 42 -13.10 13.40 -20.56
N THR A 43 -12.92 12.17 -20.06
CA THR A 43 -13.48 11.73 -18.78
C THR A 43 -12.96 12.56 -17.61
N HIS A 44 -11.64 12.81 -17.56
CA HIS A 44 -11.07 13.66 -16.54
C HIS A 44 -11.64 15.08 -16.60
N THR A 45 -11.65 15.70 -17.79
CA THR A 45 -12.17 17.07 -18.00
C THR A 45 -13.65 17.19 -17.64
N PHE A 46 -14.45 16.17 -17.97
CA PHE A 46 -15.86 16.14 -17.59
C PHE A 46 -16.04 16.13 -16.08
N ILE A 47 -15.32 15.26 -15.37
CA ILE A 47 -15.45 15.12 -13.91
C ILE A 47 -14.93 16.36 -13.19
N ASP A 48 -13.81 16.92 -13.64
CA ASP A 48 -13.21 18.16 -13.12
C ASP A 48 -14.13 19.38 -13.27
N ARG A 49 -14.99 19.40 -14.29
CA ARG A 49 -16.02 20.44 -14.46
C ARG A 49 -17.33 20.15 -13.72
N ALA A 50 -17.67 18.88 -13.55
CA ALA A 50 -18.92 18.44 -12.95
C ALA A 50 -18.84 18.31 -11.42
N SER A 51 -17.63 18.25 -10.85
CA SER A 51 -17.36 18.04 -9.43
C SER A 51 -16.33 19.04 -8.91
N THR A 52 -16.41 19.35 -7.62
CA THR A 52 -15.33 20.07 -6.90
C THR A 52 -14.20 19.13 -6.46
N GLU A 53 -14.33 17.83 -6.72
CA GLU A 53 -13.35 16.80 -6.37
C GLU A 53 -12.59 16.32 -7.61
N GLU A 54 -11.29 16.11 -7.46
CA GLU A 54 -10.45 15.54 -8.52
C GLU A 54 -10.76 14.05 -8.73
N LEU A 55 -10.85 13.63 -9.99
CA LEU A 55 -10.97 12.22 -10.34
C LEU A 55 -9.72 11.46 -9.92
N GLN A 56 -9.87 10.48 -9.02
CA GLN A 56 -8.76 9.65 -8.55
C GLN A 56 -8.76 8.26 -9.18
N THR A 57 -9.94 7.64 -9.32
CA THR A 57 -10.09 6.28 -9.83
C THR A 57 -11.42 6.03 -10.51
N ILE A 58 -11.44 5.06 -11.42
CA ILE A 58 -12.62 4.51 -12.10
C ILE A 58 -12.44 3.00 -12.13
N ASP A 59 -13.46 2.30 -11.65
CA ASP A 59 -13.51 0.85 -11.65
C ASP A 59 -14.33 0.37 -12.83
N THR A 60 -13.77 -0.54 -13.63
CA THR A 60 -14.52 -1.30 -14.65
C THR A 60 -14.79 -2.71 -14.14
N GLU A 61 -15.27 -3.63 -14.98
CA GLU A 61 -15.51 -5.01 -14.54
C GLU A 61 -14.22 -5.73 -14.15
N GLY A 62 -13.18 -5.67 -14.99
CA GLY A 62 -11.92 -6.38 -14.79
C GLY A 62 -10.79 -5.53 -14.19
N ASN A 63 -10.80 -4.22 -14.45
CA ASN A 63 -9.65 -3.36 -14.19
C ASN A 63 -10.03 -2.15 -13.34
N ARG A 64 -9.00 -1.49 -12.83
CA ARG A 64 -9.09 -0.19 -12.19
C ARG A 64 -8.17 0.78 -12.90
N TYR A 65 -8.68 1.97 -13.16
CA TYR A 65 -7.90 3.08 -13.69
C TYR A 65 -7.57 4.02 -12.53
N VAL A 66 -6.34 4.50 -12.49
CA VAL A 66 -5.81 5.39 -11.45
C VAL A 66 -5.23 6.62 -12.10
N TRP A 67 -5.58 7.80 -11.56
CA TRP A 67 -5.15 9.10 -12.08
C TRP A 67 -4.30 9.87 -11.09
N VAL A 68 -3.32 10.60 -11.63
CA VAL A 68 -2.64 11.72 -10.99
C VAL A 68 -2.52 12.84 -12.02
N ALA A 69 -2.94 14.04 -11.68
CA ALA A 69 -2.90 15.19 -12.57
C ALA A 69 -2.14 16.36 -11.95
N ASN A 70 -1.67 17.27 -12.81
CA ASN A 70 -1.28 18.62 -12.44
C ASN A 70 -1.86 19.60 -13.48
N ASP A 71 -1.40 20.85 -13.46
CA ASP A 71 -1.91 21.90 -14.37
C ASP A 71 -1.74 21.57 -15.86
N TYR A 72 -0.74 20.75 -16.22
CA TYR A 72 -0.35 20.51 -17.62
C TYR A 72 -0.45 19.06 -18.07
N LEU A 73 -0.37 18.12 -17.11
CA LEU A 73 -0.19 16.70 -17.38
C LEU A 73 -1.24 15.88 -16.67
N LEU A 74 -1.68 14.82 -17.35
CA LEU A 74 -2.57 13.80 -16.83
C LEU A 74 -1.86 12.46 -16.92
N PHE A 75 -1.60 11.84 -15.78
CA PHE A 75 -0.97 10.53 -15.71
C PHE A 75 -2.00 9.48 -15.33
N VAL A 76 -2.14 8.44 -16.16
CA VAL A 76 -3.10 7.36 -15.99
C VAL A 76 -2.40 6.02 -15.95
N MET A 77 -2.85 5.14 -15.06
CA MET A 77 -2.43 3.75 -15.00
C MET A 77 -3.64 2.82 -14.97
N VAL A 78 -3.58 1.73 -15.72
CA VAL A 78 -4.57 0.65 -15.69
C VAL A 78 -3.97 -0.51 -14.93
N VAL A 79 -4.67 -0.96 -13.89
CA VAL A 79 -4.20 -1.97 -12.97
C VAL A 79 -5.27 -3.02 -12.68
N ALA A 80 -4.85 -4.17 -12.19
CA ALA A 80 -5.73 -5.20 -11.70
C ALA A 80 -6.55 -4.69 -10.50
N LYS A 81 -7.77 -5.19 -10.32
CA LYS A 81 -8.62 -4.83 -9.16
C LYS A 81 -8.03 -5.20 -7.80
N SER A 82 -7.13 -6.19 -7.78
CA SER A 82 -6.40 -6.61 -6.57
C SER A 82 -5.38 -5.57 -6.10
N THR A 83 -4.96 -4.66 -6.98
CA THR A 83 -3.87 -3.73 -6.72
C THR A 83 -4.30 -2.57 -5.82
N ARG A 84 -3.42 -2.17 -4.91
CA ARG A 84 -3.67 -1.09 -3.95
C ARG A 84 -3.58 0.28 -4.61
N ILE A 85 -4.67 1.03 -4.53
CA ILE A 85 -4.79 2.37 -5.14
C ILE A 85 -3.72 3.32 -4.62
N SER A 86 -3.48 3.36 -3.31
CA SER A 86 -2.51 4.27 -2.70
C SER A 86 -1.10 4.09 -3.24
N HIS A 87 -0.67 2.84 -3.44
CA HIS A 87 0.64 2.53 -4.04
C HIS A 87 0.72 2.97 -5.49
N MET A 88 -0.33 2.74 -6.28
CA MET A 88 -0.37 3.13 -7.69
C MET A 88 -0.34 4.64 -7.85
N ARG A 89 -1.04 5.37 -6.97
CA ARG A 89 -0.98 6.83 -6.93
C ARG A 89 0.40 7.34 -6.51
N PHE A 90 1.04 6.70 -5.54
CA PHE A 90 2.42 7.02 -5.18
C PHE A 90 3.37 6.81 -6.36
N LEU A 91 3.27 5.67 -7.05
CA LEU A 91 4.10 5.35 -8.21
C LEU A 91 3.91 6.35 -9.35
N LEU A 92 2.65 6.69 -9.66
CA LEU A 92 2.30 7.71 -10.65
C LEU A 92 2.81 9.10 -10.26
N LYS A 93 2.67 9.49 -8.99
CA LYS A 93 3.16 10.79 -8.51
C LYS A 93 4.68 10.88 -8.58
N TYR A 94 5.38 9.83 -8.14
CA TYR A 94 6.83 9.74 -8.25
C TYR A 94 7.30 9.86 -9.71
N ALA A 95 6.65 9.13 -10.62
CA ALA A 95 6.96 9.21 -12.04
C ALA A 95 6.68 10.61 -12.62
N LEU A 96 5.59 11.26 -12.20
CA LEU A 96 5.25 12.63 -12.62
C LEU A 96 6.29 13.65 -12.14
N ASP A 97 6.70 13.56 -10.87
CA ASP A 97 7.69 14.45 -10.28
C ASP A 97 9.07 14.27 -10.97
N GLU A 98 9.43 13.02 -11.28
CA GLU A 98 10.64 12.69 -12.03
C GLU A 98 10.61 13.24 -13.46
N PHE A 99 9.47 13.15 -14.15
CA PHE A 99 9.29 13.76 -15.47
C PHE A 99 9.57 15.27 -15.41
N GLN A 100 8.94 15.96 -14.46
CA GLN A 100 9.13 17.39 -14.27
C GLN A 100 10.58 17.75 -13.93
N ARG A 101 11.23 16.97 -13.08
CA ARG A 101 12.65 17.16 -12.73
C ARG A 101 13.53 17.05 -13.96
N ARG A 102 13.37 16.01 -14.79
CA ARG A 102 14.15 15.82 -16.03
C ARG A 102 13.94 16.95 -17.03
N MET A 103 12.73 17.49 -17.13
CA MET A 103 12.48 18.66 -18.00
C MET A 103 13.20 19.90 -17.48
N LYS A 104 13.13 20.16 -16.17
CA LYS A 104 13.85 21.28 -15.53
C LYS A 104 15.37 21.17 -15.71
N GLU A 105 15.94 19.97 -15.61
CA GLU A 105 17.38 19.72 -15.82
C GLU A 105 17.82 19.97 -17.27
N LYS A 106 16.92 19.73 -18.24
CA LYS A 106 17.11 20.12 -19.64
C LYS A 106 16.88 21.64 -19.86
N GLY A 107 16.68 22.40 -18.79
CA GLY A 107 16.49 23.86 -18.82
C GLY A 107 15.13 24.29 -19.34
N LYS A 108 14.13 23.39 -19.36
CA LYS A 108 12.80 23.67 -19.91
C LYS A 108 11.74 23.42 -18.84
N ASP A 109 10.85 24.37 -18.61
CA ASP A 109 9.64 24.08 -17.84
C ASP A 109 8.64 23.27 -18.70
N VAL A 110 7.74 22.54 -18.04
CA VAL A 110 6.78 21.67 -18.74
C VAL A 110 5.88 22.46 -19.68
N ALA A 111 5.43 23.65 -19.27
CA ALA A 111 4.57 24.51 -20.09
C ALA A 111 5.23 24.88 -21.42
N THR A 112 6.50 25.28 -21.39
CA THR A 112 7.30 25.66 -22.57
C THR A 112 7.63 24.46 -23.44
N VAL A 113 7.87 23.28 -22.84
CA VAL A 113 8.05 22.05 -23.62
C VAL A 113 6.78 21.76 -24.41
N LEU A 114 5.63 21.75 -23.74
CA LEU A 114 4.35 21.41 -24.37
C LEU A 114 3.93 22.44 -25.43
N SER A 115 4.09 23.73 -25.16
CA SER A 115 3.73 24.80 -26.11
C SER A 115 4.52 24.74 -27.43
N ASN A 116 5.75 24.20 -27.39
CA ASN A 116 6.63 24.06 -28.55
C ASN A 116 6.66 22.62 -29.10
N TRP A 117 5.93 21.70 -28.48
CA TRP A 117 5.93 20.30 -28.88
C TRP A 117 4.90 20.07 -29.98
N HIS A 118 5.37 19.56 -31.13
CA HIS A 118 4.53 19.34 -32.31
C HIS A 118 3.96 17.92 -32.38
N GLY A 119 3.88 17.21 -31.25
CA GLY A 119 3.20 15.93 -31.16
C GLY A 119 4.03 14.72 -31.61
N THR A 120 5.35 14.76 -31.46
CA THR A 120 6.22 13.59 -31.71
C THR A 120 6.50 12.85 -30.40
N PRO A 121 5.87 11.69 -30.10
CA PRO A 121 6.03 11.00 -28.82
C PRO A 121 7.45 10.49 -28.56
N ARG A 122 8.24 10.28 -29.63
CA ARG A 122 9.64 9.84 -29.55
C ARG A 122 10.53 10.78 -28.75
N ASP A 123 10.15 12.05 -28.63
CA ASP A 123 10.89 13.04 -27.82
C ASP A 123 10.94 12.66 -26.33
N PHE A 124 10.09 11.72 -25.90
CA PHE A 124 9.97 11.26 -24.51
C PHE A 124 10.34 9.78 -24.32
N ASP A 125 11.00 9.14 -25.30
CA ASP A 125 11.36 7.72 -25.23
C ASP A 125 12.24 7.40 -24.01
N GLU A 126 13.18 8.28 -23.65
CA GLU A 126 14.01 8.15 -22.44
C GLU A 126 13.17 8.05 -21.15
N PHE A 127 12.07 8.81 -21.10
CA PHE A 127 11.16 8.75 -19.97
C PHE A 127 10.31 7.47 -20.03
N GLY A 128 9.90 7.05 -21.22
CA GLY A 128 9.24 5.77 -21.41
C GLY A 128 10.09 4.59 -20.94
N SER A 129 11.38 4.56 -21.24
CA SER A 129 12.29 3.52 -20.72
C SER A 129 12.43 3.55 -19.20
N PHE A 130 12.41 4.74 -18.59
CA PHE A 130 12.35 4.86 -17.14
C PHE A 130 11.04 4.30 -16.57
N LEU A 131 9.89 4.51 -17.23
CA LEU A 131 8.63 3.91 -16.80
C LEU A 131 8.67 2.39 -16.95
N ASP A 132 9.24 1.88 -18.04
CA ASP A 132 9.41 0.44 -18.26
C ASP A 132 10.24 -0.18 -17.13
N GLU A 133 11.34 0.48 -16.73
CA GLU A 133 12.16 0.07 -15.60
C GLU A 133 11.41 0.18 -14.27
N LEU A 134 10.69 1.28 -14.02
CA LEU A 134 9.93 1.51 -12.80
C LEU A 134 8.82 0.47 -12.62
N VAL A 135 8.09 0.15 -13.68
CA VAL A 135 7.07 -0.91 -13.70
C VAL A 135 7.72 -2.28 -13.55
N SER A 136 8.82 -2.55 -14.25
CA SER A 136 9.55 -3.81 -14.11
C SER A 136 10.07 -4.00 -12.69
N GLN A 137 10.62 -2.94 -12.07
CA GLN A 137 11.01 -2.94 -10.68
C GLN A 137 9.81 -3.18 -9.80
N TYR A 138 8.67 -2.50 -9.99
CA TYR A 138 7.44 -2.78 -9.22
C TYR A 138 7.01 -4.26 -9.33
N GLU A 139 6.91 -4.80 -10.53
CA GLU A 139 6.46 -6.18 -10.78
C GLU A 139 7.47 -7.23 -10.29
N GLN A 140 8.78 -6.97 -10.39
CA GLN A 140 9.84 -7.86 -9.87
C GLN A 140 10.05 -7.71 -8.36
N SER A 141 9.82 -6.51 -7.84
CA SER A 141 9.93 -6.21 -6.43
C SER A 141 8.68 -6.65 -5.67
N ASP A 142 7.53 -6.90 -6.30
CA ASP A 142 6.37 -7.43 -5.56
C ASP A 142 6.58 -8.86 -5.01
N GLU A 143 7.68 -9.56 -5.32
CA GLU A 143 8.12 -10.73 -4.51
C GLU A 143 9.08 -10.32 -3.37
N ARG A 144 10.06 -9.41 -3.59
CA ARG A 144 11.09 -9.05 -2.57
C ARG A 144 10.74 -7.86 -1.66
N LEU A 145 10.06 -6.84 -2.18
CA LEU A 145 9.37 -5.80 -1.40
C LEU A 145 8.18 -6.39 -0.64
N VAL A 146 7.54 -7.47 -1.10
CA VAL A 146 6.51 -8.14 -0.27
C VAL A 146 7.16 -8.78 0.94
N THR A 147 8.31 -9.47 0.81
CA THR A 147 9.09 -9.94 1.97
C THR A 147 9.52 -8.77 2.86
N GLY A 148 10.05 -7.68 2.31
CA GLY A 148 10.44 -6.49 3.07
C GLY A 148 9.27 -5.83 3.81
N LYS A 149 8.14 -5.58 3.13
CA LYS A 149 6.91 -5.06 3.72
C LYS A 149 6.31 -6.01 4.74
N ALA A 150 6.37 -7.32 4.49
CA ALA A 150 5.91 -8.34 5.41
C ALA A 150 6.78 -8.34 6.67
N MET A 151 8.11 -8.29 6.54
CA MET A 151 9.04 -8.18 7.67
C MET A 151 8.85 -6.88 8.46
N ASP A 152 8.62 -5.76 7.79
CA ASP A 152 8.30 -4.49 8.45
C ASP A 152 6.97 -4.57 9.20
N CYS A 153 5.94 -5.15 8.57
CA CYS A 153 4.63 -5.39 9.19
C CYS A 153 4.74 -6.31 10.41
N LEU A 154 5.46 -7.43 10.29
CA LEU A 154 5.78 -8.34 11.39
C LEU A 154 6.47 -7.60 12.54
N SER A 155 7.44 -6.75 12.22
CA SER A 155 8.15 -5.93 13.20
C SER A 155 7.20 -4.99 13.94
N VAL A 156 6.32 -4.29 13.23
CA VAL A 156 5.36 -3.38 13.86
C VAL A 156 4.40 -4.13 14.78
N TYR A 157 3.82 -5.24 14.32
CA TYR A 157 2.92 -6.06 15.13
C TYR A 157 3.62 -6.68 16.34
N SER A 158 4.84 -7.18 16.17
CA SER A 158 5.64 -7.72 17.26
C SER A 158 5.85 -6.69 18.37
N HIS A 159 6.20 -5.45 18.01
CA HIS A 159 6.34 -4.35 18.96
C HIS A 159 5.02 -4.01 19.66
N LEU A 160 3.90 -4.01 18.95
CA LEU A 160 2.58 -3.78 19.56
C LEU A 160 2.23 -4.88 20.57
N TYR A 161 2.35 -6.16 20.20
CA TYR A 161 2.10 -7.26 21.13
C TYR A 161 2.99 -7.17 22.36
N HIS A 162 4.28 -6.90 22.14
CA HIS A 162 5.24 -6.78 23.22
C HIS A 162 4.91 -5.62 24.15
N SER A 163 4.55 -4.46 23.61
CA SER A 163 4.19 -3.28 24.39
C SER A 163 2.96 -3.52 25.27
N ILE A 164 1.95 -4.23 24.75
CA ILE A 164 0.76 -4.60 25.50
C ILE A 164 1.08 -5.61 26.61
N LEU A 165 1.84 -6.66 26.28
CA LEU A 165 2.13 -7.76 27.21
C LEU A 165 3.17 -7.38 28.28
N GLN A 166 4.12 -6.50 27.99
CA GLN A 166 5.13 -6.04 28.94
C GLN A 166 4.63 -4.98 29.90
N ALA A 167 3.53 -4.30 29.57
CA ALA A 167 2.91 -3.35 30.48
C ALA A 167 2.38 -4.01 31.78
N GLU A 168 2.14 -5.33 31.78
CA GLU A 168 1.83 -6.08 33.00
C GLU A 168 3.13 -6.53 33.70
N GLN A 169 3.44 -5.83 34.80
CA GLN A 169 4.64 -6.09 35.60
C GLN A 169 4.54 -7.36 36.46
N ASP A 170 3.32 -7.82 36.79
CA ASP A 170 3.11 -9.06 37.52
C ASP A 170 3.32 -10.28 36.60
N LYS A 171 4.44 -10.99 36.81
CA LYS A 171 4.81 -12.19 36.06
C LYS A 171 3.73 -13.28 36.07
N LYS A 172 2.98 -13.42 37.17
CA LYS A 172 1.91 -14.42 37.30
C LYS A 172 0.69 -14.01 36.48
N LYS A 173 0.28 -12.75 36.55
CA LYS A 173 -0.81 -12.23 35.71
C LYS A 173 -0.47 -12.28 34.23
N ARG A 174 0.75 -11.88 33.85
CA ARG A 174 1.23 -11.97 32.47
C ARG A 174 1.21 -13.40 31.94
N LYS A 175 1.62 -14.38 32.74
CA LYS A 175 1.52 -15.80 32.39
C LYS A 175 0.07 -16.23 32.15
N ASN A 176 -0.86 -15.81 33.00
CA ASN A 176 -2.29 -16.14 32.84
C ASN A 176 -2.88 -15.49 31.57
N ILE A 177 -2.49 -14.26 31.26
CA ILE A 177 -2.89 -13.56 30.02
C ILE A 177 -2.39 -14.34 28.81
N LEU A 178 -1.10 -14.71 28.78
CA LEU A 178 -0.51 -15.49 27.70
C LEU A 178 -1.19 -16.87 27.52
N GLU A 179 -1.45 -17.60 28.60
CA GLU A 179 -2.15 -18.89 28.54
C GLU A 179 -3.56 -18.75 27.96
N ARG A 180 -4.24 -17.64 28.24
CA ARG A 180 -5.56 -17.34 27.68
C ARG A 180 -5.48 -16.96 26.20
N ILE A 181 -4.53 -16.11 25.81
CA ILE A 181 -4.27 -15.76 24.40
C ILE A 181 -3.97 -17.02 23.58
N ILE A 182 -3.12 -17.94 24.08
CA ILE A 182 -2.82 -19.21 23.40
C ILE A 182 -4.10 -20.01 23.15
N ARG A 183 -5.02 -20.05 24.12
CA ARG A 183 -6.29 -20.76 23.99
C ARG A 183 -7.21 -20.11 22.96
N GLU A 184 -7.26 -18.78 22.93
CA GLU A 184 -8.13 -18.01 22.01
C GLU A 184 -7.58 -17.98 20.57
N ILE A 185 -6.27 -18.08 20.38
CA ILE A 185 -5.63 -18.20 19.05
C ILE A 185 -5.71 -19.63 18.48
N LYS A 186 -5.90 -20.65 19.32
CA LYS A 186 -5.92 -22.06 18.87
C LYS A 186 -6.90 -22.33 17.71
N PRO A 187 -8.17 -21.87 17.74
CA PRO A 187 -9.09 -22.04 16.61
C PRO A 187 -8.62 -21.32 15.33
N MET A 188 -7.91 -20.19 15.48
CA MET A 188 -7.36 -19.45 14.34
C MET A 188 -6.22 -20.21 13.67
N ARG A 189 -5.39 -20.91 14.44
CA ARG A 189 -4.36 -21.82 13.89
C ARG A 189 -4.99 -22.98 13.13
N GLU A 190 -6.00 -23.62 13.72
CA GLU A 190 -6.69 -24.76 13.10
C GLU A 190 -7.42 -24.39 11.80
N SER A 191 -7.74 -23.10 11.61
CA SER A 191 -8.44 -22.59 10.42
C SER A 191 -7.54 -21.88 9.40
N SER A 192 -6.28 -21.61 9.73
CA SER A 192 -5.36 -20.85 8.88
C SER A 192 -3.93 -21.38 8.99
N SER A 193 -3.43 -21.96 7.89
CA SER A 193 -2.05 -22.48 7.80
C SER A 193 -0.97 -21.41 8.01
N VAL A 194 -1.34 -20.12 7.92
CA VAL A 194 -0.45 -18.98 8.15
C VAL A 194 0.08 -18.92 9.58
N LEU A 195 -0.65 -19.47 10.56
CA LEU A 195 -0.30 -19.34 11.98
C LEU A 195 0.37 -20.59 12.58
N ASP A 196 0.60 -21.62 11.76
CA ASP A 196 1.12 -22.92 12.22
C ASP A 196 2.52 -22.76 12.83
N GLU A 197 3.37 -21.98 12.18
CA GLU A 197 4.78 -21.76 12.57
C GLU A 197 4.97 -20.66 13.62
N MET A 198 3.92 -19.92 13.95
CA MET A 198 3.98 -18.86 14.96
C MET A 198 4.39 -19.46 16.30
N LYS A 199 5.21 -18.75 17.08
CA LYS A 199 5.59 -19.19 18.44
C LYS A 199 5.03 -18.24 19.46
N ILE A 200 4.35 -18.79 20.47
CA ILE A 200 3.92 -18.04 21.65
C ILE A 200 4.60 -18.67 22.85
N ASP A 201 5.44 -17.91 23.54
CA ASP A 201 6.19 -18.38 24.68
C ASP A 201 5.98 -17.46 25.89
N LYS A 202 6.79 -17.64 26.95
CA LYS A 202 6.73 -16.80 28.16
C LYS A 202 7.20 -15.36 27.94
N SER A 203 7.84 -15.10 26.81
CA SER A 203 8.45 -13.83 26.41
C SER A 203 7.49 -13.00 25.55
N GLY A 204 6.51 -13.64 24.90
CA GLY A 204 5.42 -12.99 24.19
C GLY A 204 4.97 -13.78 22.97
N ILE A 205 4.59 -13.04 21.94
CA ILE A 205 4.21 -13.58 20.63
C ILE A 205 5.34 -13.27 19.65
N ASP A 206 5.95 -14.32 19.10
CA ASP A 206 6.94 -14.23 18.05
C ASP A 206 6.31 -14.58 16.70
N VAL A 207 6.24 -13.55 15.86
CA VAL A 207 5.69 -13.62 14.50
C VAL A 207 6.78 -13.62 13.43
N PHE A 208 8.07 -13.49 13.78
CA PHE A 208 9.16 -13.55 12.80
C PHE A 208 9.42 -14.96 12.28
N CYS A 209 8.84 -15.98 12.93
CA CYS A 209 8.86 -17.36 12.46
C CYS A 209 7.87 -17.64 11.32
N LEU A 210 7.09 -16.65 10.87
CA LEU A 210 6.12 -16.86 9.78
C LEU A 210 6.81 -16.85 8.42
N ASP A 211 6.50 -17.83 7.57
CA ASP A 211 6.99 -17.91 6.19
C ASP A 211 6.37 -16.83 5.30
N VAL A 212 6.98 -15.64 5.31
CA VAL A 212 6.49 -14.49 4.55
C VAL A 212 6.66 -14.62 3.04
N ASP A 213 7.48 -15.56 2.56
CA ASP A 213 7.74 -15.74 1.13
C ASP A 213 6.60 -16.53 0.46
N ASN A 214 5.92 -17.39 1.21
CA ASN A 214 4.81 -18.21 0.71
C ASN A 214 3.42 -17.72 1.15
N ILE A 215 3.32 -16.61 1.87
CA ILE A 215 2.06 -16.07 2.40
C ILE A 215 1.74 -14.73 1.76
N GLY A 216 0.57 -14.63 1.13
CA GLY A 216 0.09 -13.35 0.58
C GLY A 216 -0.03 -12.28 1.68
N TYR A 217 0.53 -11.08 1.44
CA TYR A 217 0.56 -9.98 2.42
C TYR A 217 -0.80 -9.68 3.05
N ARG A 218 -1.90 -9.73 2.28
CA ARG A 218 -3.25 -9.48 2.81
C ARG A 218 -3.65 -10.50 3.86
N THR A 219 -3.33 -11.78 3.62
CA THR A 219 -3.61 -12.88 4.55
C THR A 219 -2.77 -12.74 5.80
N LEU A 220 -1.47 -12.45 5.65
CA LEU A 220 -0.57 -12.18 6.77
C LEU A 220 -1.10 -11.01 7.63
N ARG A 221 -1.38 -9.87 6.99
CA ARG A 221 -1.83 -8.66 7.67
C ARG A 221 -3.14 -8.85 8.44
N LYS A 222 -4.10 -9.59 7.85
CA LYS A 222 -5.36 -9.94 8.51
C LYS A 222 -5.13 -10.86 9.71
N ALA A 223 -4.27 -11.87 9.57
CA ALA A 223 -3.94 -12.75 10.67
C ALA A 223 -3.27 -11.99 11.84
N LEU A 224 -2.37 -11.05 11.54
CA LEU A 224 -1.76 -10.18 12.53
C LEU A 224 -2.78 -9.23 13.20
N GLU A 225 -3.71 -8.65 12.45
CA GLU A 225 -4.81 -7.86 13.05
C GLU A 225 -5.63 -8.69 14.03
N GLU A 226 -6.04 -9.90 13.63
CA GLU A 226 -6.86 -10.78 14.47
C GLU A 226 -6.11 -11.17 15.75
N ILE A 227 -4.79 -11.39 15.67
CA ILE A 227 -3.96 -11.61 16.85
C ILE A 227 -3.95 -10.37 17.74
N LEU A 228 -3.77 -9.16 17.17
CA LEU A 228 -3.81 -7.91 17.94
C LEU A 228 -5.14 -7.75 18.67
N GLN A 229 -6.24 -8.04 17.99
CA GLN A 229 -7.58 -8.01 18.58
C GLN A 229 -7.70 -8.98 19.75
N VAL A 230 -7.25 -10.23 19.60
CA VAL A 230 -7.25 -11.22 20.69
C VAL A 230 -6.39 -10.73 21.85
N VAL A 231 -5.15 -10.29 21.58
CA VAL A 231 -4.23 -9.78 22.61
C VAL A 231 -4.85 -8.61 23.38
N ALA A 232 -5.42 -7.64 22.67
CA ALA A 232 -6.04 -6.46 23.27
C ALA A 232 -7.26 -6.84 24.13
N ASN A 233 -8.17 -7.65 23.59
CA ASN A 233 -9.40 -8.06 24.28
C ASN A 233 -9.08 -8.92 25.51
N THR A 234 -8.24 -9.95 25.36
CA THR A 234 -7.85 -10.81 26.48
C THR A 234 -7.17 -9.99 27.58
N THR A 235 -6.27 -9.06 27.22
CA THR A 235 -5.58 -8.22 28.20
C THR A 235 -6.57 -7.30 28.90
N ARG A 236 -7.43 -6.59 28.14
CA ARG A 236 -8.46 -5.67 28.66
C ARG A 236 -9.38 -6.35 29.67
N GLU A 237 -9.87 -7.55 29.36
CA GLU A 237 -10.73 -8.32 30.26
C GLU A 237 -10.01 -8.76 31.55
N MET A 238 -8.73 -9.10 31.46
CA MET A 238 -7.96 -9.63 32.58
C MET A 238 -7.46 -8.54 33.53
N VAL A 239 -7.12 -7.35 33.01
CA VAL A 239 -6.56 -6.25 33.81
C VAL A 239 -7.60 -5.18 34.17
N GLY A 240 -8.74 -5.15 33.48
CA GLY A 240 -9.77 -4.13 33.60
C GLY A 240 -9.54 -2.94 32.66
N GLU A 241 -10.63 -2.31 32.22
CA GLU A 241 -10.61 -1.29 31.17
C GLU A 241 -9.71 -0.08 31.48
N GLU A 242 -9.85 0.51 32.67
CA GLU A 242 -9.06 1.70 33.05
C GLU A 242 -7.56 1.40 33.15
N ARG A 243 -7.22 0.25 33.71
CA ARG A 243 -5.82 -0.20 33.78
C ARG A 243 -5.27 -0.49 32.39
N PHE A 244 -6.07 -1.08 31.52
CA PHE A 244 -5.68 -1.34 30.14
C PHE A 244 -5.40 -0.04 29.39
N LYS A 245 -6.29 0.96 29.47
CA LYS A 245 -6.05 2.30 28.86
C LYS A 245 -4.74 2.91 29.33
N GLN A 246 -4.47 2.85 30.63
CA GLN A 246 -3.21 3.35 31.19
C GLN A 246 -2.00 2.58 30.65
N MET A 247 -2.07 1.24 30.60
CA MET A 247 -1.02 0.40 30.00
C MET A 247 -0.75 0.76 28.54
N ILE A 248 -1.80 0.97 27.73
CA ILE A 248 -1.66 1.39 26.33
C ILE A 248 -1.00 2.76 26.24
N PHE A 249 -1.46 3.73 27.03
CA PHE A 249 -0.93 5.09 27.01
C PHE A 249 0.54 5.16 27.42
N ASP A 250 0.94 4.39 28.43
CA ASP A 250 2.29 4.42 28.99
C ASP A 250 3.29 3.59 28.17
N HIS A 251 2.85 2.50 27.53
CA HIS A 251 3.77 1.53 26.90
C HIS A 251 3.60 1.37 25.39
N ALA A 252 2.38 1.40 24.85
CA ALA A 252 2.15 1.22 23.41
C ALA A 252 2.13 2.56 22.65
N MET A 253 1.53 3.60 23.21
CA MET A 253 1.41 4.92 22.57
C MET A 253 2.74 5.61 22.26
N PRO A 254 3.80 5.49 23.10
CA PRO A 254 5.11 6.05 22.75
C PRO A 254 5.69 5.41 21.48
N TYR A 255 5.49 4.10 21.29
CA TYR A 255 5.89 3.41 20.08
C TYR A 255 5.06 3.87 18.87
N VAL A 256 3.74 3.91 19.01
CA VAL A 256 2.81 4.36 17.95
C VAL A 256 3.17 5.76 17.47
N LYS A 257 3.47 6.70 18.39
CA LYS A 257 3.87 8.07 18.05
C LYS A 257 5.23 8.13 17.35
N ARG A 258 6.20 7.33 17.79
CA ARG A 258 7.55 7.31 17.22
C ARG A 258 7.56 6.73 15.80
N ASP A 259 6.74 5.73 15.55
CA ASP A 259 6.74 4.96 14.29
C ASP A 259 5.50 5.23 13.43
N LEU A 260 4.82 6.36 13.64
CA LEU A 260 3.54 6.71 13.01
C LEU A 260 3.58 6.57 11.49
N ASP A 261 4.62 7.07 10.83
CA ASP A 261 4.80 6.99 9.37
C ASP A 261 4.77 5.54 8.87
N ARG A 262 5.39 4.61 9.60
CA ARG A 262 5.38 3.17 9.26
C ARG A 262 4.00 2.58 9.49
N LEU A 263 3.35 2.92 10.61
CA LEU A 263 1.99 2.46 10.88
C LEU A 263 0.99 2.95 9.82
N GLU A 264 1.11 4.20 9.36
CA GLU A 264 0.29 4.75 8.27
C GLU A 264 0.57 4.04 6.95
N THR A 265 1.85 3.85 6.62
CA THR A 265 2.29 3.14 5.41
C THR A 265 1.66 1.75 5.28
N TYR A 266 1.49 1.03 6.40
CA TYR A 266 0.93 -0.32 6.41
C TYR A 266 -0.54 -0.39 6.84
N ALA A 267 -1.22 0.75 6.97
CA ALA A 267 -2.60 0.88 7.45
C ALA A 267 -2.83 0.15 8.79
N ILE A 268 -1.89 0.30 9.73
CA ILE A 268 -1.92 -0.28 11.09
C ILE A 268 -2.52 0.72 12.09
N VAL A 269 -2.52 2.02 11.77
CA VAL A 269 -3.13 3.06 12.62
C VAL A 269 -4.60 2.75 12.90
N ASP A 270 -5.37 2.32 11.89
CA ASP A 270 -6.78 1.97 12.05
C ASP A 270 -6.98 0.79 13.00
N ASP A 271 -6.10 -0.22 12.97
CA ASP A 271 -6.16 -1.34 13.90
C ASP A 271 -5.84 -0.91 15.33
N VAL A 272 -4.84 -0.06 15.49
CA VAL A 272 -4.46 0.50 16.80
C VAL A 272 -5.63 1.28 17.38
N ILE A 273 -6.27 2.15 16.60
CA ILE A 273 -7.44 2.91 17.04
C ILE A 273 -8.60 1.96 17.36
N ARG A 274 -8.90 1.00 16.47
CA ARG A 274 -10.04 0.09 16.60
C ARG A 274 -9.93 -0.85 17.80
N HIS A 275 -8.73 -1.34 18.09
CA HIS A 275 -8.54 -2.43 19.05
C HIS A 275 -7.91 -1.96 20.36
N LEU A 276 -7.18 -0.84 20.41
CA LEU A 276 -6.52 -0.37 21.62
C LEU A 276 -7.19 0.84 22.29
N PHE A 277 -8.01 1.61 21.56
CA PHE A 277 -8.75 2.77 22.06
C PHE A 277 -10.26 2.58 21.94
#